data_AF-A0AAN1IBC8-F1
#
_entry.id   AF-A0AAN1IBC8-F1
#
_cell.length_a   1.000
_cell.length_b   1.000
_cell.length_c   1.000
_cell.angle_alpha   90.00
_cell.angle_beta   90.00
_cell.angle_gamma   90.00
#
_symmetry.space_group_name_H-M   'P 1'
#
loop_
_entity.id
_entity.type
_entity.pdbx_description
1 polymer ?
#
loop_
_entity_poly.entity_id
_entity_poly.type
_entity_poly.pdbx_seq_one_letter_code
_entity_poly.pdbx_strand_id
1 'polypeptide(L)'
;MARDKVTYESYEQDVFDNPPKGPVGVHRGSRSVISRIAPFVIVILVAALCGFGAWAWVTGEYKNILNLNTSSQTAQTSGTEKKDSSDAKSDSADSSDTKSENTDSSNTQSDSAATDNADQSAQQDQAAATVNKATQVRVINATGISGYAGQKADVLQTAGYTSVEAANPTGAVPTSTVVWYQNEADKATAEDVASTLGISAVEQVQGLAAPITVVLLN
;
A
#
# COMPACT_ATOMS: atom_id res chain seq x y z
N MET A 1 -33.58 36.41 -70.85
CA MET A 1 -33.68 35.00 -70.42
C MET A 1 -33.49 34.97 -68.92
N ALA A 2 -34.54 34.68 -68.15
CA ALA A 2 -34.35 34.26 -66.77
C ALA A 2 -33.68 32.89 -66.77
N ARG A 3 -32.86 32.58 -65.75
CA ARG A 3 -32.42 31.21 -65.48
C ARG A 3 -33.28 30.69 -64.35
N ASP A 4 -34.07 29.67 -64.62
CA ASP A 4 -34.81 28.97 -63.58
C ASP A 4 -33.83 28.42 -62.56
N LYS A 5 -34.05 28.76 -61.30
CA LYS A 5 -33.30 28.17 -60.19
C LYS A 5 -33.84 26.77 -60.01
N VAL A 6 -33.12 25.77 -60.53
CA VAL A 6 -33.38 24.37 -60.23
C VAL A 6 -33.28 24.22 -58.71
N THR A 7 -34.43 24.14 -58.05
CA THR A 7 -34.49 23.83 -56.63
C THR A 7 -33.92 22.44 -56.46
N TYR A 8 -32.86 22.33 -55.66
CA TYR A 8 -32.41 21.04 -55.17
C TYR A 8 -33.56 20.48 -54.34
N GLU A 9 -34.29 19.50 -54.88
CA GLU A 9 -35.23 18.71 -54.09
C GLU A 9 -34.45 18.19 -52.88
N SER A 10 -34.92 18.51 -51.68
CA SER A 10 -34.37 17.89 -50.49
C SER A 10 -34.64 16.40 -50.61
N TYR A 11 -33.60 15.57 -50.46
CA TYR A 11 -33.80 14.14 -50.33
C TYR A 11 -34.83 13.86 -49.23
N GLU A 12 -35.66 12.82 -49.42
CA GLU A 12 -36.58 12.38 -48.39
C GLU A 12 -35.78 11.99 -47.13
N GLN A 13 -36.21 12.46 -45.97
CA GLN A 13 -35.49 12.28 -44.71
C GLN A 13 -35.53 10.82 -44.28
N ASP A 14 -34.43 10.11 -44.51
CA ASP A 14 -34.30 8.68 -44.22
C ASP A 14 -33.75 8.46 -42.79
N VAL A 15 -33.71 7.20 -42.34
CA VAL A 15 -33.16 6.78 -41.05
C VAL A 15 -31.67 7.16 -40.85
N PHE A 16 -30.96 7.53 -41.92
CA PHE A 16 -29.60 8.08 -41.87
C PHE A 16 -29.53 9.54 -41.43
N ASP A 17 -30.54 10.37 -41.72
CA ASP A 17 -30.56 11.79 -41.33
C ASP A 17 -30.94 11.97 -39.86
N ASN A 18 -31.71 11.03 -39.30
CA ASN A 18 -32.24 11.10 -37.94
C ASN A 18 -31.84 9.88 -37.09
N PRO A 19 -30.52 9.61 -36.91
CA PRO A 19 -30.02 8.39 -36.28
C PRO A 19 -30.40 8.28 -34.80
N PRO A 20 -30.51 7.05 -34.25
CA PRO A 20 -30.94 6.83 -32.87
C PRO A 20 -29.99 7.47 -31.87
N LYS A 21 -30.53 8.36 -31.02
CA LYS A 21 -29.76 9.13 -30.04
C LYS A 21 -29.20 8.23 -28.94
N GLY A 22 -27.91 7.94 -29.04
CA GLY A 22 -27.14 7.14 -28.08
C GLY A 22 -25.63 7.19 -28.39
N PRO A 23 -24.80 6.48 -27.61
CA PRO A 23 -23.35 6.42 -27.85
C PRO A 23 -23.04 5.57 -29.10
N VAL A 24 -23.04 6.22 -30.27
CA VAL A 24 -22.68 5.62 -31.56
C VAL A 24 -21.18 5.46 -31.70
N GLY A 25 -20.64 4.35 -31.19
CA GLY A 25 -19.25 3.97 -31.38
C GLY A 25 -18.80 2.80 -30.49
N VAL A 26 -17.65 2.21 -30.81
CA VAL A 26 -17.04 1.14 -29.98
C VAL A 26 -16.54 1.63 -28.62
N HIS A 27 -16.42 2.95 -28.44
CA HIS A 27 -16.02 3.60 -27.21
C HIS A 27 -17.12 3.55 -26.14
N ARG A 28 -17.19 2.40 -25.46
CA ARG A 28 -17.96 2.25 -24.22
C ARG A 28 -17.46 3.28 -23.20
N GLY A 29 -18.36 4.16 -22.74
CA GLY A 29 -18.05 5.13 -21.70
C GLY A 29 -17.49 4.48 -20.43
N SER A 30 -16.71 5.25 -19.67
CA SER A 30 -16.04 4.79 -18.44
C SER A 30 -17.03 4.16 -17.46
N ARG A 31 -16.98 2.84 -17.30
CA ARG A 31 -17.83 2.10 -16.34
C ARG A 31 -17.59 2.62 -14.93
N SER A 32 -18.66 3.00 -14.23
CA SER A 32 -18.58 3.54 -12.86
C SER A 32 -17.78 2.63 -11.93
N VAL A 33 -16.76 3.20 -11.27
CA VAL A 33 -15.87 2.50 -10.34
C VAL A 33 -16.65 1.92 -9.15
N ILE A 34 -17.75 2.58 -8.75
CA ILE A 34 -18.67 2.13 -7.70
C ILE A 34 -19.19 0.70 -8.00
N SER A 35 -19.47 0.38 -9.26
CA SER A 35 -19.92 -0.96 -9.67
C SER A 35 -18.85 -2.05 -9.54
N ARG A 36 -17.57 -1.68 -9.37
CA ARG A 36 -16.47 -2.63 -9.09
C ARG A 36 -16.23 -2.78 -7.59
N ILE A 37 -16.45 -1.72 -6.82
CA ILE A 37 -16.17 -1.65 -5.37
C ILE A 37 -17.35 -2.20 -4.53
N ALA A 38 -18.59 -2.06 -5.02
CA ALA A 38 -19.81 -2.51 -4.34
C ALA A 38 -19.76 -3.92 -3.69
N PRO A 39 -19.32 -5.00 -4.35
CA PRO A 39 -19.30 -6.33 -3.72
C PRO A 39 -18.35 -6.40 -2.51
N PHE A 40 -17.20 -5.72 -2.57
CA PHE A 40 -16.24 -5.69 -1.45
C PHE A 40 -16.78 -4.91 -0.25
N VAL A 41 -17.46 -3.78 -0.50
CA VAL A 41 -18.12 -3.00 0.57
C VAL A 41 -19.23 -3.81 1.26
N ILE A 42 -20.02 -4.58 0.49
CA ILE A 42 -21.04 -5.47 1.06
C ILE A 42 -20.40 -6.54 1.96
N VAL A 43 -19.31 -7.17 1.51
CA VAL A 43 -18.59 -8.18 2.32
C VAL A 43 -18.01 -7.57 3.60
N ILE A 44 -17.41 -6.37 3.53
CA ILE A 44 -16.86 -5.67 4.70
C ILE A 44 -17.97 -5.33 5.72
N LEU A 45 -19.13 -4.85 5.26
CA LEU A 45 -20.27 -4.55 6.14
C LEU A 45 -20.83 -5.81 6.82
N VAL A 46 -20.96 -6.92 6.08
CA VAL A 46 -21.38 -8.21 6.66
C VAL A 46 -20.36 -8.73 7.67
N ALA A 47 -19.06 -8.68 7.35
CA ALA A 47 -18.00 -9.10 8.26
C ALA A 47 -17.98 -8.27 9.55
N ALA A 48 -18.16 -6.94 9.45
CA ALA A 48 -18.24 -6.05 10.62
C ALA A 48 -19.46 -6.38 11.51
N LEU A 49 -20.63 -6.63 10.92
CA LEU A 49 -21.84 -7.02 11.66
C LEU A 49 -21.69 -8.39 12.35
N CYS A 50 -21.12 -9.37 11.66
CA CYS A 50 -20.83 -10.69 12.25
C CYS A 50 -19.79 -10.61 13.37
N GLY A 51 -18.72 -9.84 13.19
CA GLY A 51 -17.69 -9.61 14.20
C GLY A 51 -18.24 -8.92 15.45
N PHE A 52 -19.01 -7.85 15.27
CA PHE A 52 -19.66 -7.13 16.37
C PHE A 52 -20.69 -8.00 17.11
N GLY A 53 -21.50 -8.78 16.38
CA GLY A 53 -22.46 -9.71 16.96
C GLY A 53 -21.80 -10.83 17.77
N ALA A 54 -20.72 -11.42 17.26
CA ALA A 54 -19.93 -12.41 17.99
C ALA A 54 -19.26 -11.82 19.24
N TRP A 55 -18.69 -10.62 19.13
CA TRP A 55 -18.07 -9.90 20.25
C TRP A 55 -19.09 -9.61 21.36
N ALA A 56 -20.21 -8.97 21.03
CA ALA A 56 -21.26 -8.62 22.00
C ALA A 56 -21.94 -9.85 22.66
N TRP A 57 -21.91 -11.01 22.00
CA TRP A 57 -22.36 -12.29 22.57
C TRP A 57 -21.33 -12.86 23.55
N VAL A 58 -20.03 -12.81 23.21
CA VAL A 58 -18.92 -13.31 24.06
C VAL A 58 -18.67 -12.44 25.29
N THR A 59 -18.75 -11.10 25.18
CA THR A 59 -18.57 -10.21 26.34
C THR A 59 -19.80 -10.13 27.24
N GLY A 60 -20.97 -10.60 26.77
CA GLY A 60 -22.24 -10.50 27.49
C GLY A 60 -22.84 -9.08 27.51
N GLU A 61 -22.19 -8.10 26.89
CA GLU A 61 -22.58 -6.69 26.94
C GLU A 61 -23.82 -6.36 26.11
N TYR A 62 -24.34 -7.31 25.31
CA TYR A 62 -25.54 -7.15 24.47
C TYR A 62 -26.73 -6.48 25.19
N LYS A 63 -26.89 -6.67 26.52
CA LYS A 63 -27.92 -6.00 27.34
C LYS A 63 -27.72 -4.48 27.46
N ASN A 64 -26.49 -4.02 27.56
CA ASN A 64 -26.13 -2.60 27.65
C ASN A 64 -26.37 -1.90 26.31
N ILE A 65 -26.03 -2.57 25.20
CA ILE A 65 -26.24 -2.03 23.83
C ILE A 65 -27.74 -1.94 23.47
N LEU A 66 -28.57 -2.84 24.02
CA LEU A 66 -30.04 -2.78 23.90
C LEU A 66 -30.72 -1.83 24.91
N ASN A 67 -29.95 -1.20 25.80
CA ASN A 67 -30.38 -0.18 26.76
C ASN A 67 -31.60 -0.57 27.64
N LEU A 68 -31.75 -1.86 27.96
CA LEU A 68 -32.92 -2.42 28.67
C LEU A 68 -32.85 -2.24 30.20
N ASN A 69 -32.13 -1.23 30.69
CA ASN A 69 -31.91 -0.99 32.11
C ASN A 69 -33.07 -0.20 32.75
N THR A 70 -34.26 -0.83 32.80
CA THR A 70 -35.39 -0.33 33.60
C THR A 70 -35.03 -0.36 35.08
N SER A 71 -35.24 0.77 35.76
CA SER A 71 -34.92 0.96 37.18
C SER A 71 -35.73 0.05 38.12
N SER A 72 -35.04 -0.57 39.08
CA SER A 72 -35.66 -1.03 40.33
C SER A 72 -34.65 -1.02 41.50
N GLN A 73 -34.81 -0.07 42.41
CA GLN A 73 -34.25 -0.14 43.77
C GLN A 73 -35.03 -1.18 44.59
N THR A 74 -34.40 -1.82 45.58
CA THR A 74 -34.94 -2.18 46.93
C THR A 74 -33.85 -2.92 47.74
N ALA A 75 -33.99 -2.98 49.07
CA ALA A 75 -32.91 -3.19 50.03
C ALA A 75 -32.82 -4.59 50.70
N GLN A 76 -31.93 -4.67 51.69
CA GLN A 76 -31.48 -5.83 52.49
C GLN A 76 -32.58 -6.63 53.21
N THR A 77 -32.31 -7.93 53.45
CA THR A 77 -32.53 -8.64 54.75
C THR A 77 -31.52 -9.80 54.91
N SER A 78 -31.33 -10.31 56.14
CA SER A 78 -30.25 -11.25 56.51
C SER A 78 -30.73 -12.50 57.27
N GLY A 79 -29.98 -13.61 57.19
CA GLY A 79 -30.08 -14.80 58.08
C GLY A 79 -29.17 -15.94 57.60
N THR A 80 -28.02 -16.29 58.23
CA THR A 80 -27.82 -17.22 59.39
C THR A 80 -28.16 -18.68 59.02
N GLU A 81 -27.32 -19.74 59.11
CA GLU A 81 -26.37 -20.27 60.14
C GLU A 81 -25.09 -20.89 59.49
N LYS A 82 -23.85 -20.91 60.07
CA LYS A 82 -23.26 -21.71 61.20
C LYS A 82 -23.23 -23.25 60.95
N LYS A 83 -22.18 -24.04 61.27
CA LYS A 83 -20.83 -23.84 61.90
C LYS A 83 -19.91 -25.07 61.62
N ASP A 84 -18.59 -24.94 61.91
CA ASP A 84 -17.56 -25.99 62.20
C ASP A 84 -16.97 -26.85 61.05
N SER A 85 -15.69 -27.27 61.06
CA SER A 85 -14.53 -26.90 61.94
C SER A 85 -13.15 -27.25 61.32
N SER A 86 -12.07 -26.67 61.88
CA SER A 86 -10.68 -27.19 62.03
C SER A 86 -9.89 -27.66 60.78
N ASP A 87 -8.84 -26.93 60.35
CA ASP A 87 -7.40 -27.03 60.80
C ASP A 87 -6.61 -28.15 60.06
N ALA A 88 -5.34 -28.02 59.66
CA ALA A 88 -4.36 -26.92 59.48
C ALA A 88 -3.33 -27.40 58.40
N LYS A 89 -2.27 -26.71 57.93
CA LYS A 89 -1.31 -25.79 58.58
C LYS A 89 -0.35 -25.16 57.51
N SER A 90 0.20 -23.96 57.78
CA SER A 90 1.65 -23.60 57.74
C SER A 90 2.49 -23.76 56.44
N ASP A 91 3.35 -22.82 56.00
CA ASP A 91 3.63 -21.42 56.44
C ASP A 91 4.47 -20.65 55.39
N SER A 92 4.61 -19.32 55.59
CA SER A 92 5.73 -18.44 55.14
C SER A 92 5.93 -18.17 53.62
N ALA A 93 6.01 -16.91 53.13
CA ALA A 93 7.09 -15.89 53.24
C ALA A 93 8.13 -16.02 52.09
N ASP A 94 8.79 -14.99 51.54
CA ASP A 94 8.76 -13.51 51.63
C ASP A 94 9.54 -12.92 50.40
N SER A 95 9.56 -11.59 50.23
CA SER A 95 10.52 -10.69 49.52
C SER A 95 11.58 -11.32 48.58
N SER A 96 11.69 -10.97 47.29
CA SER A 96 12.02 -9.68 46.61
C SER A 96 13.40 -9.76 45.91
N ASP A 97 13.69 -8.75 45.09
CA ASP A 97 15.00 -8.36 44.55
C ASP A 97 15.87 -9.28 43.65
N THR A 98 15.83 -8.94 42.37
CA THR A 98 16.95 -8.38 41.59
C THR A 98 18.41 -8.70 42.01
N LYS A 99 19.14 -9.40 41.11
CA LYS A 99 20.40 -8.96 40.43
C LYS A 99 21.55 -10.00 40.44
N SER A 100 22.32 -10.02 39.33
CA SER A 100 23.71 -10.54 39.18
C SER A 100 23.89 -12.08 39.17
N GLU A 101 24.88 -12.68 38.47
CA GLU A 101 25.80 -12.18 37.42
C GLU A 101 26.51 -13.31 36.63
N ASN A 102 27.05 -12.95 35.45
CA ASN A 102 28.35 -13.40 34.88
C ASN A 102 28.54 -14.82 34.25
N THR A 103 29.62 -14.93 33.46
CA THR A 103 30.30 -16.11 32.87
C THR A 103 29.70 -16.60 31.56
N ASP A 104 30.21 -16.31 30.35
CA ASP A 104 31.59 -16.31 29.76
C ASP A 104 32.06 -17.68 29.22
N SER A 105 32.39 -17.69 27.92
CA SER A 105 33.40 -18.54 27.26
C SER A 105 33.63 -18.03 25.82
N SER A 106 34.86 -18.11 25.32
CA SER A 106 35.32 -17.33 24.15
C SER A 106 36.35 -18.06 23.25
N ASN A 107 36.53 -17.55 22.03
CA ASN A 107 37.67 -17.71 21.09
C ASN A 107 37.39 -16.76 19.88
N THR A 108 38.24 -15.82 19.42
CA THR A 108 39.58 -15.91 18.76
C THR A 108 39.60 -16.79 17.50
N GLN A 109 40.22 -16.47 16.35
CA GLN A 109 41.02 -15.34 15.79
C GLN A 109 41.08 -15.58 14.24
N SER A 110 41.68 -14.84 13.28
CA SER A 110 42.51 -13.60 13.11
C SER A 110 42.56 -13.33 11.56
N ASP A 111 43.06 -12.24 10.96
CA ASP A 111 43.34 -10.83 11.31
C ASP A 111 43.83 -10.06 10.02
N SER A 112 43.91 -8.72 10.05
CA SER A 112 44.69 -7.80 9.18
C SER A 112 44.71 -7.94 7.65
N ALA A 113 44.30 -6.86 6.95
CA ALA A 113 45.23 -5.97 6.24
C ALA A 113 44.52 -4.70 5.71
N ALA A 114 45.14 -3.53 5.86
CA ALA A 114 44.71 -2.27 5.24
C ALA A 114 45.78 -1.76 4.27
N THR A 115 45.38 -0.94 3.29
CA THR A 115 46.30 -0.10 2.50
C THR A 115 45.52 1.11 2.02
N ASP A 116 45.93 2.30 2.47
CA ASP A 116 45.38 3.57 2.02
C ASP A 116 45.69 3.83 0.54
N ASN A 117 44.76 4.47 -0.15
CA ASN A 117 45.10 5.34 -1.28
C ASN A 117 44.06 6.44 -1.41
N ALA A 118 44.36 7.60 -0.82
CA ALA A 118 43.53 8.78 -0.91
C ALA A 118 44.24 9.84 -1.74
N ASP A 119 43.63 10.26 -2.84
CA ASP A 119 43.55 11.71 -3.12
C ASP A 119 42.28 12.07 -3.92
N GLN A 120 41.98 13.36 -3.88
CA GLN A 120 40.76 14.07 -4.24
C GLN A 120 40.08 13.69 -5.57
N SER A 121 38.75 13.63 -5.51
CA SER A 121 37.90 14.47 -6.37
C SER A 121 36.58 14.81 -5.68
N ALA A 122 36.24 16.10 -5.66
CA ALA A 122 34.95 16.68 -5.27
C ALA A 122 34.27 16.09 -4.01
N GLN A 123 34.62 16.64 -2.84
CA GLN A 123 33.71 16.67 -1.68
C GLN A 123 32.54 17.62 -2.00
N GLN A 124 31.56 17.15 -2.77
CA GLN A 124 30.35 17.88 -3.12
C GLN A 124 29.31 17.70 -2.00
N ASP A 125 28.55 18.76 -1.68
CA ASP A 125 27.74 18.81 -0.46
C ASP A 125 26.79 17.62 -0.30
N GLN A 126 27.03 16.83 0.76
CA GLN A 126 26.20 15.70 1.17
C GLN A 126 24.91 16.19 1.85
N ALA A 127 24.16 17.05 1.16
CA ALA A 127 22.78 17.34 1.50
C ALA A 127 21.97 16.05 1.39
N ALA A 128 21.37 15.61 2.48
CA ALA A 128 20.46 14.47 2.47
C ALA A 128 19.29 14.79 1.51
N ALA A 129 19.32 14.18 0.33
CA ALA A 129 18.37 14.46 -0.74
C ALA A 129 16.94 14.18 -0.24
N THR A 130 16.06 15.17 -0.34
CA THR A 130 14.66 15.00 0.03
C THR A 130 13.91 14.30 -1.10
N VAL A 131 12.97 13.40 -0.75
CA VAL A 131 12.21 12.61 -1.72
C VAL A 131 11.40 13.54 -2.64
N ASN A 132 11.77 13.59 -3.92
CA ASN A 132 11.16 14.46 -4.91
C ASN A 132 10.11 13.69 -5.73
N LYS A 133 8.86 13.73 -5.29
CA LYS A 133 7.72 13.11 -5.99
C LYS A 133 7.41 13.72 -7.37
N ALA A 134 8.10 14.79 -7.78
CA ALA A 134 8.03 15.35 -9.13
C ALA A 134 9.16 14.88 -10.08
N THR A 135 10.18 14.16 -9.58
CA THR A 135 11.18 13.49 -10.43
C THR A 135 10.49 12.46 -11.33
N GLN A 136 10.89 12.40 -12.60
CA GLN A 136 10.33 11.44 -13.56
C GLN A 136 10.80 10.02 -13.25
N VAL A 137 9.83 9.12 -13.02
CA VAL A 137 10.06 7.68 -12.80
C VAL A 137 9.55 6.90 -14.01
N ARG A 138 10.46 6.23 -14.73
CA ARG A 138 10.11 5.32 -15.83
C ARG A 138 10.04 3.89 -15.30
N VAL A 139 8.92 3.21 -15.52
CA VAL A 139 8.66 1.85 -15.05
C VAL A 139 8.70 0.89 -16.24
N ILE A 140 9.74 0.06 -16.32
CA ILE A 140 10.02 -0.85 -17.44
C ILE A 140 9.53 -2.27 -17.14
N ASN A 141 8.73 -2.83 -18.04
CA ASN A 141 8.21 -4.19 -17.93
C ASN A 141 9.08 -5.24 -18.63
N ALA A 142 9.99 -5.90 -17.91
CA ALA A 142 10.76 -7.03 -18.45
C ALA A 142 10.07 -8.40 -18.28
N THR A 143 8.91 -8.47 -17.61
CA THR A 143 8.17 -9.73 -17.34
C THR A 143 7.45 -10.34 -18.55
N GLY A 144 7.17 -9.53 -19.58
CA GLY A 144 6.25 -9.90 -20.67
C GLY A 144 4.75 -9.90 -20.29
N ILE A 145 4.39 -9.73 -19.02
CA ILE A 145 3.00 -9.69 -18.55
C ILE A 145 2.37 -8.35 -18.96
N SER A 146 1.32 -8.41 -19.79
CA SER A 146 0.64 -7.20 -20.29
C SER A 146 0.12 -6.31 -19.16
N GLY A 147 0.51 -5.04 -19.17
CA GLY A 147 0.06 -4.02 -18.20
C GLY A 147 0.77 -4.03 -16.84
N TYR A 148 1.76 -4.90 -16.60
CA TYR A 148 2.41 -5.01 -15.28
C TYR A 148 3.12 -3.71 -14.82
N ALA A 149 3.86 -3.05 -15.72
CA ALA A 149 4.42 -1.72 -15.44
C ALA A 149 3.35 -0.64 -15.21
N GLY A 150 2.17 -0.77 -15.85
CA GLY A 150 1.04 0.12 -15.60
C GLY A 150 0.54 0.00 -14.16
N GLN A 151 0.30 -1.22 -13.69
CA GLN A 151 -0.12 -1.47 -12.30
C GLN A 151 0.89 -0.94 -11.27
N LYS A 152 2.20 -1.09 -11.54
CA LYS A 152 3.26 -0.55 -10.67
C LYS A 152 3.37 0.98 -10.78
N ALA A 153 3.08 1.57 -11.94
CA ALA A 153 2.97 3.03 -12.10
C ALA A 153 1.75 3.61 -11.36
N ASP A 154 0.60 2.94 -11.39
CA ASP A 154 -0.61 3.33 -10.64
C ASP A 154 -0.34 3.36 -9.12
N VAL A 155 0.47 2.41 -8.61
CA VAL A 155 0.91 2.40 -7.20
C VAL A 155 1.80 3.61 -6.88
N LEU A 156 2.76 3.97 -7.75
CA LEU A 156 3.57 5.17 -7.56
C LEU A 156 2.73 6.46 -7.61
N GLN A 157 1.79 6.56 -8.55
CA GLN A 157 0.87 7.71 -8.61
C GLN A 157 0.01 7.81 -7.35
N THR A 158 -0.44 6.68 -6.80
CA THR A 158 -1.15 6.62 -5.51
C THR A 158 -0.24 7.03 -4.33
N ALA A 159 1.06 6.73 -4.41
CA ALA A 159 2.09 7.19 -3.46
C ALA A 159 2.59 8.64 -3.73
N GLY A 160 1.86 9.40 -4.54
CA GLY A 160 2.07 10.83 -4.77
C GLY A 160 3.02 11.19 -5.91
N TYR A 161 3.59 10.22 -6.64
CA TYR A 161 4.47 10.52 -7.77
C TYR A 161 3.70 11.10 -8.96
N THR A 162 4.06 12.32 -9.38
CA THR A 162 3.32 13.08 -10.39
C THR A 162 3.79 12.85 -11.83
N SER A 163 4.99 12.30 -12.01
CA SER A 163 5.60 12.05 -13.32
C SER A 163 6.04 10.59 -13.42
N VAL A 164 5.09 9.70 -13.78
CA VAL A 164 5.34 8.25 -13.88
C VAL A 164 4.92 7.73 -15.25
N GLU A 165 5.85 7.04 -15.94
CA GLU A 165 5.63 6.50 -17.29
C GLU A 165 5.85 4.98 -17.32
N ALA A 166 4.87 4.22 -17.79
CA ALA A 166 5.02 2.78 -18.02
C ALA A 166 5.59 2.51 -19.43
N ALA A 167 6.65 1.71 -19.51
CA ALA A 167 7.41 1.43 -20.72
C ALA A 167 7.79 -0.06 -20.87
N ASN A 168 8.25 -0.43 -22.06
CA ASN A 168 8.86 -1.73 -22.35
C ASN A 168 10.38 -1.58 -22.47
N PRO A 169 11.17 -2.65 -22.21
CA PRO A 169 12.63 -2.61 -22.26
C PRO A 169 13.14 -2.44 -23.70
N THR A 170 14.32 -1.85 -23.82
CA THR A 170 15.03 -1.63 -25.07
C THR A 170 16.48 -2.07 -24.91
N GLY A 171 16.87 -3.15 -25.58
CA GLY A 171 18.18 -3.79 -25.38
C GLY A 171 18.17 -4.86 -24.29
N ALA A 172 19.31 -5.04 -23.62
CA ALA A 172 19.46 -6.02 -22.55
C ALA A 172 18.69 -5.61 -21.28
N VAL A 173 18.18 -6.60 -20.56
CA VAL A 173 17.51 -6.43 -19.25
C VAL A 173 18.38 -7.05 -18.13
N PRO A 174 18.33 -6.52 -16.90
CA PRO A 174 18.97 -7.14 -15.75
C PRO A 174 18.32 -8.50 -15.42
N THR A 175 19.03 -9.35 -14.68
CA THR A 175 18.54 -10.67 -14.25
C THR A 175 17.62 -10.62 -13.02
N SER A 176 17.34 -9.41 -12.50
CA SER A 176 16.59 -9.18 -11.27
C SER A 176 15.84 -7.84 -11.34
N THR A 177 14.76 -7.73 -10.57
CA THR A 177 14.01 -6.47 -10.39
C THR A 177 14.86 -5.47 -9.62
N VAL A 178 15.03 -4.26 -10.18
CA VAL A 178 15.98 -3.24 -9.68
C VAL A 178 15.45 -1.82 -9.96
N VAL A 179 15.82 -0.87 -9.12
CA VAL A 179 15.61 0.57 -9.36
C VAL A 179 16.96 1.23 -9.70
N TRP A 180 17.06 1.80 -10.90
CA TRP A 180 18.22 2.57 -11.32
C TRP A 180 17.99 4.06 -11.16
N TYR A 181 19.02 4.78 -10.72
CA TYR A 181 19.01 6.25 -10.61
C TYR A 181 20.26 6.86 -11.23
N GLN A 182 20.15 8.08 -11.75
CA GLN A 182 21.25 8.73 -12.47
C GLN A 182 22.18 9.53 -11.55
N ASN A 183 21.61 10.38 -10.68
CA ASN A 183 22.35 11.34 -9.86
C ASN A 183 22.15 11.05 -8.36
N GLU A 184 23.11 11.37 -7.50
CA GLU A 184 22.94 11.20 -6.05
C GLU A 184 21.74 12.00 -5.49
N ALA A 185 21.40 13.14 -6.11
CA ALA A 185 20.20 13.92 -5.79
C ALA A 185 18.88 13.14 -6.01
N ASP A 186 18.87 12.14 -6.89
CA ASP A 186 17.71 11.27 -7.14
C ASP A 186 17.68 10.04 -6.21
N LYS A 187 18.78 9.74 -5.49
CA LYS A 187 18.96 8.50 -4.71
C LYS A 187 17.86 8.25 -3.69
N ALA A 188 17.58 9.20 -2.80
CA ALA A 188 16.55 9.05 -1.78
C ALA A 188 15.14 8.87 -2.40
N THR A 189 14.91 9.48 -3.56
CA THR A 189 13.67 9.30 -4.33
C THR A 189 13.60 7.89 -4.92
N ALA A 190 14.71 7.35 -5.43
CA ALA A 190 14.80 5.97 -5.92
C ALA A 190 14.64 4.93 -4.79
N GLU A 191 15.16 5.20 -3.59
CA GLU A 191 14.98 4.38 -2.39
C GLU A 191 13.51 4.38 -1.91
N ASP A 192 12.81 5.51 -1.96
CA ASP A 192 11.35 5.59 -1.70
C ASP A 192 10.53 4.87 -2.80
N VAL A 193 10.88 5.02 -4.08
CA VAL A 193 10.28 4.24 -5.20
C VAL A 193 10.45 2.74 -4.96
N ALA A 194 11.66 2.30 -4.62
CA ALA A 194 11.98 0.90 -4.37
C ALA A 194 11.17 0.35 -3.19
N SER A 195 11.16 1.09 -2.07
CA SER A 195 10.38 0.75 -0.87
C SER A 195 8.88 0.67 -1.16
N THR A 196 8.34 1.62 -1.93
CA THR A 196 6.93 1.67 -2.35
C THR A 196 6.53 0.48 -3.22
N LEU A 197 7.44 -0.04 -4.04
CA LEU A 197 7.17 -1.14 -4.98
C LEU A 197 7.55 -2.54 -4.47
N GLY A 198 8.21 -2.62 -3.31
CA GLY A 198 8.72 -3.87 -2.72
C GLY A 198 10.01 -4.38 -3.36
N ILE A 199 10.91 -3.47 -3.76
CA ILE A 199 12.16 -3.77 -4.47
C ILE A 199 13.34 -3.51 -3.54
N SER A 200 14.26 -4.46 -3.42
CA SER A 200 15.43 -4.36 -2.53
C SER A 200 16.72 -3.89 -3.22
N ALA A 201 16.80 -3.97 -4.54
CA ALA A 201 17.97 -3.56 -5.31
C ALA A 201 17.81 -2.13 -5.84
N VAL A 202 18.74 -1.25 -5.49
CA VAL A 202 18.80 0.15 -5.93
C VAL A 202 20.24 0.48 -6.31
N GLU A 203 20.48 0.84 -7.58
CA GLU A 203 21.83 1.00 -8.14
C GLU A 203 21.97 2.33 -8.91
N GLN A 204 23.15 2.95 -8.88
CA GLN A 204 23.40 4.15 -9.69
C GLN A 204 23.87 3.75 -11.09
N VAL A 205 23.22 4.28 -12.12
CA VAL A 205 23.53 4.00 -13.54
C VAL A 205 23.48 5.29 -14.35
N GLN A 206 24.55 5.58 -15.07
CA GLN A 206 24.62 6.76 -15.97
C GLN A 206 23.99 6.45 -17.34
N GLY A 207 23.55 7.49 -18.06
CA GLY A 207 22.98 7.35 -19.40
C GLY A 207 21.52 6.85 -19.47
N LEU A 208 20.84 6.73 -18.33
CA LEU A 208 19.40 6.43 -18.28
C LEU A 208 18.56 7.46 -19.05
N ALA A 209 17.50 6.99 -19.71
CA ALA A 209 16.56 7.84 -20.46
C ALA A 209 15.58 8.65 -19.58
N ALA A 210 15.58 8.40 -18.27
CA ALA A 210 14.88 9.17 -17.23
C ALA A 210 15.73 9.17 -15.95
N PRO A 211 15.59 10.16 -15.04
CA PRO A 211 16.41 10.26 -13.83
C PRO A 211 16.31 9.02 -12.93
N ILE A 212 15.12 8.41 -12.86
CA ILE A 212 14.85 7.15 -12.16
C ILE A 212 14.19 6.16 -13.13
N THR A 213 14.72 4.95 -13.19
CA THR A 213 14.22 3.85 -14.04
C THR A 213 14.04 2.58 -13.21
N VAL A 214 12.80 2.18 -12.95
CA VAL A 214 12.47 0.88 -12.34
C VAL A 214 12.44 -0.19 -13.43
N VAL A 215 13.15 -1.31 -13.26
CA VAL A 215 13.05 -2.46 -14.17
C VAL A 215 12.42 -3.64 -13.43
N LEU A 216 11.32 -4.15 -13.97
CA LEU A 216 10.47 -5.16 -13.35
C LEU A 216 10.65 -6.53 -14.02
N LEU A 217 11.20 -7.50 -13.29
CA LEU A 217 11.17 -8.93 -13.60
C LEU A 217 10.19 -9.68 -12.69
N ASN A 218 9.98 -10.96 -12.97
CA ASN A 218 9.02 -11.87 -12.32
C ASN A 218 9.76 -12.99 -11.60
#